data_AF-Q6IGA4-F1
#
_entry.id   AF-Q6IGA4-F1
#
_cell.length_a   1.000
_cell.length_b   1.000
_cell.length_c   1.000
_cell.angle_alpha   90.00
_cell.angle_beta   90.00
_cell.angle_gamma   90.00
#
_symmetry.space_group_name_H-M   'P 1'
#
loop_
_entity.id
_entity.type
_entity.pdbx_description
1 polymer ?
#
loop_
_entity_poly.entity_id
_entity_poly.type
_entity_poly.pdbx_seq_one_letter_code
_entity_poly.pdbx_strand_id
1 'polypeptide(L)'
;MKSKQVFYIAFSLLLLGSLLPNEVESLRVDLNKLAECTESGLKVATTLLVRAIPCVKKLAKCADFRAIKTKDLDITALALLGYQYLQTVVNNQRCLLISLKEGYDAVSPHLDKLISGKCLPGLS
;
A
#
# COMPACT_ATOMS: atom_id res chain seq x y z
N MET A 1 27.27 5.67 -2.65
CA MET A 1 26.99 7.07 -2.28
C MET A 1 26.87 7.15 -0.76
N LYS A 2 27.63 8.04 -0.09
CA LYS A 2 27.68 8.06 1.37
C LYS A 2 26.32 8.54 1.91
N SER A 3 25.71 7.82 2.86
CA SER A 3 24.37 8.08 3.45
C SER A 3 24.11 9.57 3.76
N LYS A 4 25.14 10.29 4.20
CA LYS A 4 25.10 11.74 4.44
C LYS A 4 24.68 12.57 3.21
N GLN A 5 25.14 12.22 2.00
CA GLN A 5 24.76 12.94 0.78
C GLN A 5 23.27 12.80 0.45
N VAL A 6 22.67 11.63 0.66
CA VAL A 6 21.24 11.44 0.42
C VAL A 6 20.41 12.27 1.39
N PHE A 7 20.84 12.32 2.66
CA PHE A 7 20.19 13.15 3.67
C PHE A 7 20.29 14.65 3.34
N TYR A 8 21.47 15.13 2.91
CA TYR A 8 21.63 16.52 2.48
C TYR A 8 20.77 16.84 1.26
N ILE A 9 20.69 15.95 0.26
CA ILE A 9 19.85 16.18 -0.93
C ILE A 9 18.37 16.25 -0.54
N ALA A 10 17.88 15.31 0.29
CA ALA A 10 16.49 15.33 0.77
C ALA A 10 16.17 16.59 1.58
N PHE A 11 17.08 17.00 2.47
CA PHE A 11 16.89 18.18 3.31
C PHE A 11 16.97 19.48 2.50
N SER A 12 17.84 19.53 1.49
CA SER A 12 17.94 20.68 0.57
C SER A 12 16.67 20.82 -0.27
N LEU A 13 16.10 19.71 -0.75
CA LEU A 13 14.84 19.71 -1.49
C LEU A 13 13.65 20.15 -0.62
N LEU A 14 13.61 19.69 0.64
CA LEU A 14 12.61 20.14 1.62
C LEU A 14 12.72 21.64 1.91
N LEU A 15 13.94 22.15 2.11
CA LEU A 15 14.17 23.57 2.33
C LEU A 15 13.81 24.41 1.11
N LEU A 16 14.20 24.00 -0.10
CA LEU A 16 13.78 24.67 -1.33
C LEU A 16 12.26 24.67 -1.48
N GLY A 17 11.59 23.59 -1.12
CA GLY A 17 10.12 23.50 -1.09
C GLY A 17 9.48 24.51 -0.14
N SER A 18 10.10 24.78 1.00
CA SER A 18 9.59 25.75 1.99
C SER A 18 9.87 27.23 1.65
N LEU A 19 10.80 27.52 0.73
CA LEU A 19 11.11 28.88 0.27
C LEU A 19 10.35 29.28 -0.99
N LEU A 20 9.73 28.33 -1.70
CA LEU A 20 8.84 28.64 -2.81
C LEU A 20 7.54 29.25 -2.25
N PRO A 21 7.15 30.47 -2.65
CA PRO A 21 5.85 31.01 -2.26
C PRO A 21 4.76 30.04 -2.72
N ASN A 22 3.77 29.77 -1.84
CA ASN A 22 2.66 28.83 -2.02
C ASN A 22 1.77 29.06 -3.27
N GLU A 23 2.18 29.97 -4.17
CA GLU A 23 1.41 30.55 -5.27
C GLU A 23 2.12 30.31 -6.62
N VAL A 24 2.97 29.29 -6.77
CA VAL A 24 3.42 28.87 -8.12
C VAL A 24 2.23 28.23 -8.84
N GLU A 25 1.59 29.02 -9.70
CA GLU A 25 0.35 28.75 -10.43
C GLU A 25 0.32 27.41 -11.21
N SER A 26 1.48 26.80 -11.47
CA SER A 26 1.62 25.51 -12.15
C SER A 26 1.56 24.30 -11.22
N LEU A 27 1.64 24.48 -9.91
CA LEU A 27 1.59 23.42 -8.91
C LEU A 27 0.66 23.83 -7.76
N ARG A 28 -0.65 24.01 -8.05
CA ARG A 28 -1.71 24.18 -7.03
C ARG A 28 -1.92 22.90 -6.21
N VAL A 29 -0.87 22.47 -5.52
CA VAL A 29 -0.94 21.41 -4.51
C VAL A 29 -1.18 22.11 -3.18
N ASP A 30 -2.44 22.17 -2.79
CA ASP A 30 -2.83 22.61 -1.45
C ASP A 30 -2.14 21.71 -0.42
N LEU A 31 -1.12 22.23 0.27
CA LEU A 31 -0.30 21.47 1.21
C LEU A 31 -1.11 20.92 2.39
N ASN A 32 -2.18 21.62 2.80
CA ASN A 32 -3.07 21.13 3.86
C ASN A 32 -3.87 19.94 3.34
N LYS A 33 -4.37 20.04 2.11
CA LYS A 33 -5.04 18.92 1.45
C LYS A 33 -4.09 17.73 1.23
N LEU A 34 -2.85 17.98 0.83
CA LEU A 34 -1.83 16.94 0.70
C LEU A 34 -1.55 16.27 2.05
N ALA A 35 -1.47 17.03 3.14
CA ALA A 35 -1.29 16.50 4.48
C ALA A 35 -2.50 15.64 4.92
N GLU A 36 -3.73 16.12 4.72
CA GLU A 36 -4.96 15.36 5.00
C GLU A 36 -5.05 14.07 4.18
N CYS A 37 -4.66 14.12 2.91
CA CYS A 37 -4.61 12.98 2.02
C CYS A 37 -3.53 11.98 2.44
N THR A 38 -2.38 12.47 2.88
CA THR A 38 -1.29 11.63 3.40
C THR A 38 -1.70 10.95 4.71
N GLU A 39 -2.34 11.69 5.62
CA GLU A 39 -2.83 11.13 6.89
C GLU A 39 -3.92 10.08 6.64
N SER A 40 -4.87 10.37 5.76
CA SER A 40 -5.93 9.43 5.37
C SER A 40 -5.38 8.21 4.65
N GLY A 41 -4.41 8.40 3.76
CA GLY A 41 -3.70 7.32 3.05
C GLY A 41 -2.89 6.44 4.01
N LEU A 42 -2.22 7.05 5.00
CA LEU A 42 -1.52 6.32 6.04
C LEU A 42 -2.48 5.51 6.92
N LYS A 43 -3.65 6.07 7.28
CA LYS A 43 -4.71 5.34 7.99
C LYS A 43 -5.23 4.14 7.18
N VAL A 44 -5.39 4.28 5.87
CA VAL A 44 -5.76 3.16 4.97
C VAL A 44 -4.64 2.12 4.94
N ALA A 45 -3.41 2.53 4.70
CA ALA A 45 -2.26 1.63 4.61
C ALA A 45 -2.03 0.87 5.92
N THR A 46 -2.10 1.54 7.07
CA THR A 46 -1.96 0.90 8.38
C THR A 46 -3.11 -0.07 8.65
N THR A 47 -4.36 0.30 8.34
CA THR A 47 -5.52 -0.61 8.47
C THR A 47 -5.34 -1.85 7.60
N LEU A 48 -4.87 -1.66 6.36
CA LEU A 48 -4.56 -2.75 5.44
C LEU A 48 -3.43 -3.63 5.96
N LEU A 49 -2.34 -3.07 6.48
CA LEU A 49 -1.22 -3.82 7.03
C LEU A 49 -1.63 -4.69 8.23
N VAL A 50 -2.44 -4.13 9.14
CA VAL A 50 -2.96 -4.88 10.31
C VAL A 50 -3.88 -6.03 9.87
N ARG A 51 -4.63 -5.84 8.78
CA ARG A 51 -5.51 -6.88 8.22
C ARG A 51 -4.82 -7.82 7.23
N ALA A 52 -3.66 -7.46 6.70
CA ALA A 52 -2.98 -8.22 5.64
C ALA A 52 -2.62 -9.63 6.10
N ILE A 53 -2.03 -9.78 7.28
CA ILE A 53 -1.62 -11.10 7.80
C ILE A 53 -2.84 -12.02 8.00
N PRO A 54 -3.92 -11.61 8.70
CA PRO A 54 -5.15 -12.40 8.78
C PRO A 54 -5.74 -12.74 7.42
N CYS A 55 -5.79 -11.80 6.47
CA CYS A 55 -6.34 -12.01 5.14
C CYS A 55 -5.53 -13.04 4.34
N VAL A 56 -4.20 -12.90 4.32
CA VAL A 56 -3.31 -13.88 3.66
C VAL A 56 -3.46 -15.26 4.28
N LYS A 57 -3.55 -15.35 5.61
CA LYS A 57 -3.75 -16.64 6.30
C LYS A 57 -5.12 -17.26 5.98
N LYS A 58 -6.18 -16.45 5.92
CA LYS A 58 -7.53 -16.92 5.57
C LYS A 58 -7.58 -17.38 4.12
N LEU A 59 -6.95 -16.64 3.21
CA LEU A 59 -6.89 -16.99 1.80
C LEU A 59 -6.05 -18.24 1.56
N ALA A 60 -4.91 -18.38 2.24
CA ALA A 60 -4.12 -19.62 2.25
C ALA A 60 -4.96 -20.83 2.67
N LYS A 61 -5.73 -20.70 3.76
CA LYS A 61 -6.61 -21.77 4.26
C LYS A 61 -7.74 -22.09 3.28
N CYS A 62 -8.38 -21.06 2.70
CA CYS A 62 -9.46 -21.25 1.73
C CYS A 62 -8.96 -22.00 0.49
N ALA A 63 -7.78 -21.59 -0.02
CA ALA A 63 -7.17 -22.17 -1.21
C ALA A 63 -6.48 -23.53 -0.94
N ASP A 64 -6.56 -24.05 0.29
CA ASP A 64 -5.85 -25.26 0.75
C ASP A 64 -4.34 -25.22 0.41
N PHE A 65 -3.73 -24.05 0.59
CA PHE A 65 -2.32 -23.85 0.29
C PHE A 65 -1.43 -24.64 1.26
N ARG A 66 -0.59 -25.51 0.69
CA ARG A 66 0.45 -26.24 1.40
C ARG A 66 1.81 -25.86 0.82
N ALA A 67 2.61 -25.17 1.63
CA ALA A 67 3.96 -24.78 1.25
C ALA A 67 4.88 -26.00 1.11
N ILE A 68 5.66 -26.05 0.04
CA ILE A 68 6.65 -27.12 -0.16
C ILE A 68 7.82 -26.99 0.83
N LYS A 69 8.21 -25.75 1.17
CA LYS A 69 9.29 -25.44 2.10
C LYS A 69 8.89 -24.30 3.03
N THR A 70 9.05 -24.48 4.34
CA THR A 70 8.72 -23.48 5.37
C THR A 70 9.88 -23.16 6.32
N LYS A 71 11.01 -23.85 6.19
CA LYS A 71 12.24 -23.63 6.99
C LYS A 71 13.36 -23.18 6.06
N ASP A 72 14.33 -22.45 6.60
CA ASP A 72 15.53 -21.98 5.87
C ASP A 72 15.17 -21.27 4.55
N LEU A 73 14.28 -20.27 4.69
CA LEU A 73 13.82 -19.43 3.60
C LEU A 73 14.86 -18.34 3.33
N ASP A 74 15.75 -18.57 2.36
CA ASP A 74 16.50 -17.48 1.74
C ASP A 74 15.58 -16.60 0.86
N ILE A 75 16.10 -15.51 0.31
CA ILE A 75 15.32 -14.56 -0.51
C ILE A 75 14.67 -15.28 -1.71
N THR A 76 15.37 -16.20 -2.35
CA THR A 76 14.88 -16.95 -3.52
C THR A 76 13.77 -17.92 -3.12
N ALA A 77 13.94 -18.64 -2.00
CA ALA A 77 12.97 -19.57 -1.45
C ALA A 77 11.71 -18.84 -0.96
N LEU A 78 11.86 -17.64 -0.40
CA LEU A 78 10.73 -16.78 -0.03
C LEU A 78 9.96 -16.31 -1.28
N ALA A 79 10.66 -15.90 -2.34
CA ALA A 79 10.02 -15.53 -3.61
C ALA A 79 9.27 -16.72 -4.22
N LEU A 80 9.87 -17.92 -4.20
CA LEU A 80 9.23 -19.14 -4.67
C LEU A 80 8.00 -19.51 -3.84
N LEU A 81 8.06 -19.35 -2.52
CA LEU A 81 6.91 -19.55 -1.63
C LEU A 81 5.77 -18.59 -1.98
N GLY A 82 6.08 -17.31 -2.21
CA GLY A 82 5.12 -16.30 -2.65
C GLY A 82 4.50 -16.65 -4.01
N TYR A 83 5.31 -17.11 -4.96
CA TYR A 83 4.84 -17.55 -6.27
C TYR A 83 3.89 -18.77 -6.16
N GLN A 84 4.26 -19.80 -5.40
CA GLN A 84 3.42 -20.98 -5.17
C GLN A 84 2.10 -20.62 -4.51
N TYR A 85 2.14 -19.71 -3.53
CA TYR A 85 0.95 -19.18 -2.88
C TYR A 85 0.03 -18.49 -3.88
N LEU A 86 0.57 -17.56 -4.68
CA LEU A 86 -0.21 -16.85 -5.70
C LEU A 86 -0.81 -17.81 -6.73
N GLN A 87 -0.02 -18.76 -7.24
CA GLN A 87 -0.49 -19.75 -8.20
C GLN A 87 -1.66 -20.58 -7.63
N THR A 88 -1.54 -21.03 -6.38
CA THR A 88 -2.59 -21.81 -5.71
C THR A 88 -3.87 -20.98 -5.51
N VAL A 89 -3.72 -19.74 -5.08
CA VAL A 89 -4.83 -18.81 -4.86
C VAL A 89 -5.54 -18.45 -6.16
N VAL A 90 -4.80 -18.11 -7.21
CA VAL A 90 -5.37 -17.73 -8.52
C VAL A 90 -6.10 -18.91 -9.16
N ASN A 91 -5.60 -20.13 -8.98
CA ASN A 91 -6.27 -21.35 -9.43
C ASN A 91 -7.53 -21.68 -8.61
N ASN A 92 -7.74 -21.04 -7.46
CA ASN A 92 -8.94 -21.16 -6.65
C ASN A 92 -9.77 -19.86 -6.69
N GLN A 93 -10.43 -19.64 -7.84
CA GLN A 93 -11.18 -18.42 -8.13
C GLN A 93 -12.18 -18.03 -7.04
N ARG A 94 -12.88 -19.01 -6.44
CA ARG A 94 -13.84 -18.76 -5.36
C ARG A 94 -13.16 -18.07 -4.17
N CYS A 95 -12.02 -18.60 -3.73
CA CYS A 95 -11.28 -18.05 -2.59
C CYS A 95 -10.68 -16.68 -2.90
N LEU A 96 -10.17 -16.49 -4.12
CA LEU A 96 -9.67 -15.20 -4.59
C LEU A 96 -10.78 -14.14 -4.56
N LEU A 97 -11.94 -14.42 -5.15
CA LEU A 97 -13.06 -13.48 -5.21
C LEU A 97 -13.61 -13.12 -3.82
N ILE A 98 -13.72 -14.10 -2.91
CA ILE A 98 -14.11 -13.84 -1.52
C ILE A 98 -13.10 -12.91 -0.85
N SER A 99 -11.79 -13.16 -1.03
CA SER A 99 -10.75 -12.35 -0.40
C SER A 99 -10.68 -10.93 -0.98
N LEU A 100 -10.90 -10.77 -2.29
CA LEU A 100 -11.01 -9.48 -2.94
C LEU A 100 -12.23 -8.70 -2.44
N LYS A 101 -13.39 -9.36 -2.32
CA LYS A 101 -14.59 -8.74 -1.76
C LYS A 101 -14.38 -8.30 -0.32
N GLU A 102 -13.83 -9.16 0.52
CA GLU A 102 -13.53 -8.81 1.92
C GLU A 102 -12.50 -7.67 2.03
N GLY A 103 -11.50 -7.65 1.17
CA GLY A 103 -10.53 -6.56 1.07
C GLY A 103 -11.19 -5.24 0.64
N TYR A 104 -12.08 -5.30 -0.35
CA TYR A 104 -12.86 -4.14 -0.79
C TYR A 104 -13.77 -3.63 0.33
N ASP A 105 -14.58 -4.49 0.94
CA ASP A 105 -15.50 -4.15 2.04
C ASP A 105 -14.73 -3.57 3.25
N ALA A 106 -13.52 -4.05 3.49
CA ALA A 106 -12.63 -3.56 4.54
C ALA A 106 -12.13 -2.13 4.30
N VAL A 107 -11.92 -1.73 3.04
CA VAL A 107 -11.25 -0.48 2.68
C VAL A 107 -12.22 0.55 2.12
N SER A 108 -13.33 0.13 1.52
CA SER A 108 -14.38 0.97 0.95
C SER A 108 -14.82 2.11 1.90
N PRO A 109 -15.09 1.88 3.20
CA PRO A 109 -15.46 2.95 4.13
C PRO A 109 -14.36 4.02 4.32
N HIS A 110 -13.11 3.67 4.05
CA HIS A 110 -11.97 4.57 4.14
C HIS A 110 -11.63 5.23 2.79
N LEU A 111 -12.00 4.60 1.67
CA LEU A 111 -11.87 5.18 0.34
C LEU A 111 -12.79 6.37 0.16
N ASP A 112 -13.99 6.33 0.73
CA ASP A 112 -14.93 7.45 0.64
C ASP A 112 -14.31 8.76 1.14
N LYS A 113 -13.50 8.71 2.21
CA LYS A 113 -12.77 9.87 2.73
C LYS A 113 -11.67 10.37 1.79
N LEU A 114 -10.98 9.45 1.09
CA LEU A 114 -9.96 9.80 0.11
C LEU A 114 -10.57 10.38 -1.18
N ILE A 115 -11.70 9.83 -1.62
CA ILE A 115 -12.44 10.29 -2.80
C ILE A 115 -13.08 11.65 -2.52
N SER A 116 -13.78 11.79 -1.38
CA SER A 116 -14.38 13.06 -0.97
C SER A 116 -13.31 14.14 -0.74
N GLY A 117 -12.14 13.75 -0.23
CA GLY A 117 -10.97 14.62 -0.08
C GLY A 117 -10.28 14.98 -1.39
N LYS A 118 -10.69 14.44 -2.55
CA LYS A 118 -10.00 14.55 -3.86
C LYS A 118 -8.51 14.21 -3.76
N CYS A 119 -8.19 13.19 -2.97
CA CYS A 119 -6.83 12.75 -2.69
C CYS A 119 -6.24 11.85 -3.78
N LEU A 120 -7.07 11.40 -4.73
CA LEU A 120 -6.68 10.56 -5.85
C LEU A 120 -7.02 11.31 -7.16
N PRO A 121 -6.03 11.79 -7.92
CA PRO A 121 -6.29 12.40 -9.21
C PRO A 121 -6.85 11.34 -10.18
N GLY A 122 -8.08 11.53 -10.66
CA GLY A 122 -8.73 10.65 -11.64
C GLY A 122 -9.82 9.70 -11.10
N LEU A 123 -10.19 9.79 -9.83
CA LEU A 123 -11.28 9.00 -9.23
C LEU A 123 -12.53 9.85 -8.87
N SER A 124 -12.70 10.99 -9.53
CA SER A 124 -13.80 11.95 -9.34
C SER A 124 -14.73 12.00 -10.53
#